data_AF-A0A942JFS9-F1
#
_entry.id   AF-A0A942JFS9-F1
#
_cell.length_a   1.000
_cell.length_b   1.000
_cell.length_c   1.000
_cell.angle_alpha   90.00
_cell.angle_beta   90.00
_cell.angle_gamma   90.00
#
_symmetry.space_group_name_H-M   'P 1'
#
loop_
_entity.id
_entity.type
_entity.pdbx_description
1 polymer ?
#
loop_
_entity_poly.entity_id
_entity_poly.type
_entity_poly.pdbx_seq_one_letter_code
_entity_poly.pdbx_strand_id
1 'polypeptide(L)'
;MAGHALKLELSFDTERLNLVLGQLSRTQRHAEFDVRFTVQDLEPLRNLAMAEAVKAARTKACLIAEAAGVTLGKLLQIDYSWSDIYVYSAPMTLPMMVSEAPPDYDITPDDVEVEESVNIVWEISGE
;
A
#
# COMPACT_ATOMS: atom_id res chain seq x y z
N MET A 1 32.54 3.84 -12.98
CA MET A 1 31.58 2.99 -13.71
C MET A 1 30.24 3.70 -13.63
N ALA A 2 29.59 3.98 -14.76
CA ALA A 2 28.29 4.65 -14.79
C ALA A 2 27.19 3.59 -14.79
N GLY A 3 26.30 3.61 -13.79
CA GLY A 3 25.07 2.82 -13.77
C GLY A 3 23.92 3.63 -14.36
N HIS A 4 23.00 2.98 -15.06
CA HIS A 4 21.75 3.58 -15.51
C HIS A 4 20.59 2.82 -14.89
N ALA A 5 19.72 3.56 -14.20
CA ALA A 5 18.46 3.05 -13.66
C ALA A 5 17.33 3.49 -14.60
N LEU A 6 16.53 2.52 -15.05
CA LEU A 6 15.33 2.76 -15.83
C LEU A 6 14.13 2.28 -15.01
N LYS A 7 13.11 3.14 -14.85
CA LYS A 7 11.83 2.78 -14.27
C LYS A 7 10.78 2.70 -15.38
N LEU A 8 10.06 1.58 -15.44
CA LEU A 8 8.93 1.37 -16.33
C LEU A 8 7.70 1.04 -15.49
N GLU A 9 6.58 1.70 -15.77
CA GLU A 9 5.29 1.42 -15.13
C GLU A 9 4.30 0.98 -16.20
N LEU A 10 3.64 -0.15 -15.97
CA LEU A 10 2.69 -0.77 -16.88
C LEU A 10 1.44 -1.16 -16.09
N SER A 11 0.27 -1.07 -16.72
CA SER A 11 -0.94 -1.68 -16.16
C SER A 11 -0.73 -3.18 -16.00
N PHE A 12 -1.15 -3.73 -14.86
CA PHE A 12 -0.99 -5.15 -14.57
C PHE A 12 -1.83 -5.99 -15.54
N ASP A 13 -1.15 -6.87 -16.26
CA ASP A 13 -1.70 -7.82 -17.22
C ASP A 13 -0.72 -8.99 -17.32
N THR A 14 -1.17 -10.19 -16.97
CA THR A 14 -0.29 -11.37 -16.83
C THR A 14 0.35 -11.76 -18.17
N GLU A 15 -0.37 -11.65 -19.29
CA GLU A 15 0.17 -11.97 -20.61
C GLU A 15 1.27 -10.99 -21.01
N ARG A 16 1.05 -9.69 -20.80
CA ARG A 16 2.04 -8.64 -21.07
C ARG A 16 3.25 -8.75 -20.14
N LEU A 17 3.04 -9.07 -18.86
CA LEU A 17 4.12 -9.27 -17.91
C LEU A 17 5.02 -10.44 -18.36
N ASN A 18 4.42 -11.59 -18.68
CA ASN A 18 5.14 -12.76 -19.18
C ASN A 18 5.91 -12.46 -20.47
N LEU A 19 5.31 -11.71 -21.39
CA LEU A 19 5.98 -11.28 -22.61
C LEU A 19 7.19 -10.39 -22.31
N VAL A 20 7.03 -9.38 -21.44
CA VAL A 20 8.12 -8.46 -21.08
C VAL A 20 9.25 -9.20 -20.36
N LEU A 21 8.93 -9.98 -19.33
CA LEU A 21 9.94 -10.76 -18.58
C LEU A 21 10.65 -11.78 -19.48
N GLY A 22 9.92 -12.42 -20.40
CA GLY A 22 10.48 -13.31 -21.40
C GLY A 22 11.48 -12.61 -22.31
N GLN A 23 11.20 -11.40 -22.79
CA GLN A 23 12.15 -10.63 -23.60
C GLN A 23 13.36 -10.16 -22.79
N LEU A 24 13.14 -9.70 -21.54
CA LEU A 24 14.22 -9.24 -20.66
C LEU A 24 15.19 -10.37 -20.30
N SER A 25 14.69 -11.58 -20.04
CA SER A 25 15.51 -12.77 -19.73
C SER A 25 16.48 -13.17 -20.85
N ARG A 26 16.19 -12.77 -22.10
CA ARG A 26 17.01 -13.05 -23.28
C ARG A 26 18.08 -11.98 -23.53
N THR A 27 18.09 -10.89 -22.76
CA THR A 27 19.10 -9.85 -22.91
C THR A 27 20.45 -10.34 -22.40
N GLN A 28 21.52 -10.21 -23.21
CA GLN A 28 22.84 -10.78 -22.90
C GLN A 28 23.70 -9.92 -21.95
N ARG A 29 23.11 -8.90 -21.29
CA ARG A 29 23.85 -7.96 -20.44
C ARG A 29 23.52 -8.21 -18.98
N HIS A 30 24.52 -8.03 -18.10
CA HIS A 30 24.36 -8.06 -16.64
C HIS A 30 23.43 -6.92 -16.17
N ALA A 31 22.13 -7.10 -16.36
CA ALA A 31 21.09 -6.22 -15.85
C ALA A 31 20.40 -6.96 -14.69
N GLU A 32 20.26 -6.25 -13.58
CA GLU A 32 19.41 -6.67 -12.47
C GLU A 32 18.02 -6.07 -12.67
N PHE A 33 16.99 -6.88 -12.48
CA PHE A 33 15.60 -6.47 -12.63
C PHE A 33 14.88 -6.63 -11.30
N ASP A 34 14.29 -5.53 -10.84
CA ASP A 34 13.36 -5.51 -9.71
C ASP A 34 11.94 -5.32 -10.25
N VAL A 35 11.06 -6.28 -9.97
CA VAL A 35 9.63 -6.16 -10.25
C VAL A 35 8.92 -5.80 -8.96
N ARG A 36 8.09 -4.75 -9.01
CA ARG A 36 7.23 -4.31 -7.90
C ARG A 36 5.83 -4.06 -8.42
N PHE A 37 4.84 -4.47 -7.64
CA PHE A 37 3.43 -4.19 -7.91
C PHE A 37 2.96 -3.05 -7.02
N THR A 38 2.04 -2.24 -7.54
CA THR A 38 1.38 -1.15 -6.82
C THR A 38 -0.06 -1.08 -7.31
N VAL A 39 -0.95 -0.56 -6.47
CA VAL A 39 -2.33 -0.23 -6.87
C VAL A 39 -2.31 1.13 -7.56
N GLN A 40 -3.05 1.25 -8.67
CA GLN A 40 -3.11 2.48 -9.47
C GLN A 40 -3.81 3.62 -8.73
N ASP A 41 -4.89 3.32 -8.01
CA ASP A 41 -5.65 4.29 -7.23
C ASP A 41 -5.93 3.72 -5.84
N LEU A 42 -5.18 4.23 -4.84
CA LEU A 42 -5.31 3.83 -3.44
C LEU A 42 -6.41 4.62 -2.71
N GLU A 43 -6.88 5.74 -3.26
CA GLU A 43 -7.79 6.65 -2.55
C GLU A 43 -9.09 5.99 -2.06
N PRO A 44 -9.74 5.09 -2.81
CA PRO A 44 -10.93 4.38 -2.31
C PRO A 44 -10.63 3.53 -1.07
N LEU A 45 -9.49 2.83 -1.05
CA LEU A 45 -9.08 1.99 0.07
C LEU A 45 -8.71 2.84 1.29
N ARG A 46 -8.03 3.97 1.06
CA ARG A 46 -7.69 4.94 2.10
C ARG A 46 -8.91 5.58 2.73
N ASN A 47 -9.91 5.95 1.92
CA ASN A 47 -11.17 6.48 2.41
C ASN A 47 -11.91 5.47 3.30
N LEU A 48 -11.86 4.18 2.96
CA LEU A 48 -12.41 3.10 3.80
C LEU A 48 -11.64 2.99 5.13
N ALA A 49 -10.32 2.90 5.07
CA ALA A 49 -9.47 2.81 6.26
C ALA A 49 -9.64 4.01 7.20
N MET A 50 -9.74 5.22 6.65
CA MET A 50 -9.98 6.45 7.41
C MET A 50 -11.36 6.44 8.10
N ALA A 51 -12.40 5.99 7.40
CA ALA A 51 -13.74 5.88 7.99
C ALA A 51 -13.76 4.87 9.15
N GLU A 52 -13.00 3.77 9.04
CA GLU A 52 -12.84 2.80 10.12
C GLU A 52 -12.04 3.37 11.29
N ALA A 53 -10.95 4.10 11.02
CA ALA A 53 -10.13 4.75 12.05
C ALA A 53 -10.94 5.74 12.89
N VAL A 54 -11.77 6.58 12.25
CA VAL A 54 -12.66 7.53 12.95
C VAL A 54 -13.70 6.79 13.81
N LYS A 55 -14.31 5.73 13.29
CA LYS A 55 -15.27 4.90 14.05
C LYS A 55 -14.58 4.27 15.27
N ALA A 56 -13.41 3.68 15.08
CA ALA A 56 -12.64 3.05 16.13
C ALA A 56 -12.23 4.07 17.21
N ALA A 57 -11.77 5.26 16.81
CA ALA A 57 -11.42 6.34 17.72
C ALA A 57 -12.61 6.76 18.59
N ARG A 58 -13.80 6.95 17.99
CA ARG A 58 -15.02 7.27 18.73
C ARG A 58 -15.42 6.16 19.72
N THR A 59 -15.41 4.90 19.29
CA THR A 59 -15.74 3.76 20.15
C THR A 59 -14.82 3.69 21.37
N LYS A 60 -13.51 3.86 21.16
CA LYS A 60 -12.52 3.89 22.23
C LYS A 60 -12.73 5.08 23.17
N ALA A 61 -13.00 6.27 22.62
CA ALA A 61 -13.27 7.48 23.42
C ALA A 61 -14.52 7.33 24.29
N CYS A 62 -15.61 6.75 23.76
CA CYS A 62 -16.81 6.42 24.54
C CYS A 62 -16.50 5.49 25.71
N LEU A 63 -15.78 4.39 25.45
CA LEU A 63 -15.40 3.41 26.47
C LEU A 63 -14.55 4.06 27.58
N ILE A 64 -13.59 4.90 27.21
CA ILE A 64 -12.73 5.63 28.15
C ILE A 64 -13.56 6.60 29.00
N ALA A 65 -14.48 7.34 28.40
CA ALA A 65 -15.34 8.29 29.10
C ALA A 65 -16.25 7.58 30.12
N GLU A 66 -16.92 6.49 29.70
CA GLU A 66 -17.77 5.66 30.56
C GLU A 66 -16.98 5.11 31.76
N ALA A 67 -15.80 4.55 31.51
CA ALA A 67 -14.93 4.03 32.57
C ALA A 67 -14.45 5.12 33.55
N ALA A 68 -14.33 6.36 33.08
CA ALA A 68 -13.97 7.52 33.88
C ALA A 68 -15.16 8.21 34.58
N GLY A 69 -16.40 7.74 34.36
CA GLY A 69 -17.60 8.35 34.93
C GLY A 69 -17.96 9.72 34.33
N VAL A 70 -17.50 10.02 33.12
CA VAL A 70 -17.82 11.25 32.38
C VAL A 70 -18.55 10.92 31.09
N THR A 71 -19.21 11.92 30.50
CA THR A 71 -19.86 11.79 29.20
C THR A 71 -18.96 12.34 28.11
N LEU A 72 -18.85 11.60 26.99
CA LEU A 72 -18.19 12.09 25.79
C LEU A 72 -19.07 13.15 25.10
N GLY A 73 -18.53 14.35 24.93
CA GLY A 73 -19.21 15.51 24.38
C GLY A 73 -18.97 15.71 22.88
N LYS A 74 -19.00 16.99 22.46
CA LYS A 74 -18.85 17.37 21.05
C LYS A 74 -17.44 17.11 20.54
N LEU A 75 -17.34 16.80 19.24
CA LEU A 75 -16.06 16.81 18.55
C LEU A 75 -15.55 18.25 18.44
N LEU A 76 -14.31 18.49 18.84
CA LEU A 76 -13.67 19.81 18.85
C LEU A 76 -12.66 19.96 17.73
N GLN A 77 -11.84 18.93 17.50
CA GLN A 77 -10.75 18.98 16.53
C GLN A 77 -10.51 17.60 15.91
N ILE A 78 -10.17 17.58 14.63
CA ILE A 78 -9.65 16.41 13.92
C ILE A 78 -8.32 16.83 13.30
N ASP A 79 -7.26 16.13 13.66
CA ASP A 79 -5.97 16.23 13.02
C ASP A 79 -5.73 14.96 12.21
N TYR A 80 -5.65 15.15 10.91
CA TYR A 80 -5.33 14.11 9.95
C TYR A 80 -4.21 14.61 9.05
N SER A 81 -3.13 13.84 9.00
CA SER A 81 -2.01 14.09 8.12
C SER A 81 -1.61 12.79 7.49
N TRP A 82 -1.39 12.81 6.19
CA TRP A 82 -0.91 11.66 5.45
C TRP A 82 0.25 12.08 4.55
N SER A 83 1.12 11.14 4.27
CA SER A 83 2.19 11.27 3.28
C SER A 83 1.92 10.30 2.14
N ASP A 84 2.18 10.69 0.90
CA ASP A 84 2.20 9.78 -0.25
C ASP A 84 3.27 8.69 -0.01
N ILE A 85 2.85 7.58 0.60
CA ILE A 85 3.66 6.38 0.68
C ILE A 85 3.31 5.59 -0.57
N TYR A 86 4.26 5.52 -1.51
CA TYR A 86 4.13 4.58 -2.61
C TYR A 86 4.14 3.16 -2.04
N VAL A 87 2.98 2.52 -2.02
CA VAL A 87 2.86 1.15 -1.53
C VAL A 87 3.31 0.20 -2.63
N TYR A 88 4.47 -0.41 -2.43
CA TYR A 88 5.02 -1.41 -3.33
C TYR A 88 5.02 -2.77 -2.67
N SER A 89 4.73 -3.82 -3.44
CA SER A 89 5.06 -5.19 -3.04
C SER A 89 6.57 -5.32 -2.78
N ALA A 90 6.96 -6.34 -2.01
CA ALA A 90 8.36 -6.69 -1.88
C ALA A 90 8.99 -6.93 -3.28
N PRO A 91 10.24 -6.49 -3.53
CA PRO A 91 10.87 -6.67 -4.82
C PRO A 91 11.10 -8.16 -5.09
N MET A 92 10.63 -8.63 -6.25
CA MET A 92 10.95 -9.97 -6.75
C MET A 92 12.20 -9.91 -7.62
N THR A 93 13.29 -10.53 -7.16
CA THR A 93 14.51 -10.67 -7.96
C THR A 93 14.40 -11.90 -8.85
N LEU A 94 14.44 -11.70 -10.17
CA LEU A 94 14.39 -12.79 -11.14
C LEU A 94 15.81 -13.25 -11.52
N PRO A 95 16.19 -14.52 -11.29
CA PRO A 95 17.44 -15.04 -11.80
C PRO A 95 17.37 -15.09 -13.34
N MET A 96 18.42 -14.64 -14.02
CA MET A 96 18.55 -14.74 -15.48
C MET A 96 18.61 -16.23 -15.88
N MET A 97 17.46 -16.81 -16.22
CA MET A 97 17.38 -18.13 -16.81
C MET A 97 17.38 -18.00 -18.33
N VAL A 98 18.41 -18.54 -18.98
CA VAL A 98 18.45 -18.73 -20.42
C VAL A 98 17.56 -19.94 -20.74
N SER A 99 16.26 -19.72 -20.91
CA SER A 99 15.31 -20.75 -21.35
C SER A 99 14.84 -20.46 -22.77
N GLU A 100 14.78 -21.49 -23.62
CA GLU A 100 14.29 -21.39 -25.01
C GLU A 100 12.76 -21.21 -25.06
N ALA A 101 12.03 -21.72 -24.07
CA ALA A 101 10.59 -21.55 -23.94
C ALA A 101 10.24 -20.22 -23.24
N PRO A 102 9.16 -19.51 -23.65
CA PRO A 102 8.68 -18.37 -22.91
C PRO A 102 8.37 -18.81 -21.47
N PRO A 103 8.92 -18.13 -20.46
CA PRO A 103 8.59 -18.46 -19.08
C PRO A 103 7.11 -18.17 -18.84
N ASP A 104 6.42 -19.14 -18.27
CA ASP A 104 5.04 -19.00 -17.79
C ASP A 104 5.12 -18.62 -16.31
N TYR A 105 5.38 -17.33 -16.03
CA TYR A 105 5.39 -16.85 -14.67
C TYR A 105 3.94 -16.64 -14.21
N ASP A 106 3.48 -17.52 -13.32
CA ASP A 106 2.23 -17.36 -12.58
C ASP A 106 2.47 -16.46 -11.36
N ILE A 107 2.61 -15.15 -11.61
CA ILE A 107 2.84 -14.15 -10.56
C ILE A 107 1.51 -13.57 -10.12
N THR A 108 1.13 -13.87 -8.89
CA THR A 108 0.03 -13.19 -8.19
C THR A 108 0.64 -12.16 -7.24
N PRO A 109 0.37 -10.85 -7.41
CA PRO A 109 0.81 -9.84 -6.46
C PRO A 109 0.22 -10.07 -5.08
N ASP A 110 0.99 -9.77 -4.04
CA ASP A 110 0.46 -9.74 -2.67
C ASP A 110 -0.63 -8.66 -2.52
N ASP A 111 -1.52 -8.87 -1.55
CA ASP A 111 -2.52 -7.87 -1.18
C ASP A 111 -1.84 -6.58 -0.67
N VAL A 112 -2.45 -5.44 -0.99
CA VAL A 112 -1.98 -4.14 -0.50
C VAL A 112 -2.75 -3.76 0.76
N GLU A 113 -2.02 -3.66 1.87
CA GLU A 113 -2.54 -3.16 3.12
C GLU A 113 -2.35 -1.63 3.22
N VAL A 114 -3.39 -0.94 3.69
CA VAL A 114 -3.39 0.50 3.91
C VAL A 114 -3.77 0.75 5.36
N GLU A 115 -2.94 1.51 6.05
CA GLU A 115 -3.20 1.96 7.41
C GLU A 115 -3.41 3.47 7.43
N GLU A 116 -4.47 3.91 8.10
CA GLU A 116 -4.79 5.33 8.28
C GLU A 116 -4.91 5.65 9.78
N SER A 117 -4.34 6.78 10.18
CA SER A 117 -4.32 7.24 11.57
C SER A 117 -4.95 8.62 11.69
N VAL A 118 -5.82 8.79 12.69
CA VAL A 118 -6.51 10.05 12.97
C VAL A 118 -6.36 10.41 14.44
N ASN A 119 -6.12 11.69 14.72
CA ASN A 119 -6.19 12.23 16.07
C ASN A 119 -7.46 13.08 16.19
N ILE A 120 -8.25 12.82 17.23
CA ILE A 120 -9.51 13.52 17.43
C ILE A 120 -9.60 13.96 18.88
N VAL A 121 -9.99 15.22 19.07
CA VAL A 121 -10.25 15.80 20.39
C VAL A 121 -11.75 15.96 20.58
N TRP A 122 -12.27 15.44 21.69
CA TRP A 122 -13.65 15.63 22.11
C TRP A 122 -13.70 16.41 23.42
N GLU A 123 -14.79 17.15 23.58
CA GLU A 123 -15.22 17.65 24.88
C GLU A 123 -15.60 16.46 25.78
N ILE A 124 -15.45 16.64 27.09
CA ILE A 124 -15.99 15.73 28.09
C ILE A 124 -16.77 16.55 29.12
N SER A 125 -17.84 16.00 29.66
CA SER A 125 -18.59 16.60 30.75
C SER A 125 -18.77 15.59 31.89
N GLY A 126 -18.44 15.99 33.11
CA GLY A 126 -18.76 15.25 34.34
C GLY A 126 -19.91 15.92 35.10
N GLU A 127 -20.50 15.18 36.05
CA GLU A 127 -21.34 15.78 37.11
C GLU A 127 -20.54 16.74 38.00
#